data_AF-A0A9D1E1K2-F1
#
_entry.id   AF-A0A9D1E1K2-F1
#
_cell.length_a   1.000
_cell.length_b   1.000
_cell.length_c   1.000
_cell.angle_alpha   90.00
_cell.angle_beta   90.00
_cell.angle_gamma   90.00
#
_symmetry.space_group_name_H-M   'P 1'
#
loop_
_entity.id
_entity.type
_entity.pdbx_description
1 polymer ?
#
loop_
_entity_poly.entity_id
_entity_poly.type
_entity_poly.pdbx_seq_one_letter_code
_entity_poly.pdbx_strand_id
1 'polypeptide(L)'
;MKKHIIENILGGQILAKGSFIRHWRFILYIFALVILYISIHFGIRNTMQRMIQNEETLRNLRSEYMGKYTRLLYTGKRGEIEQLLKDNSLNLTDPRTPPVRVKLEED
;
A
#
# COMPACT_ATOMS: atom_id res chain seq x y z
N MET A 1 -8.08 -20.02 -38.40
CA MET A 1 -8.73 -18.84 -39.03
C MET A 1 -8.41 -17.50 -38.38
N LYS A 2 -8.50 -17.32 -37.05
CA LYS A 2 -8.30 -15.99 -36.42
C LYS A 2 -6.88 -15.39 -36.52
N LYS A 3 -5.83 -16.23 -36.55
CA LYS A 3 -4.43 -15.77 -36.69
C LYS A 3 -4.15 -15.05 -38.03
N HIS A 4 -4.62 -15.62 -39.15
CA HIS A 4 -4.45 -15.01 -40.47
C HIS A 4 -5.16 -13.67 -40.63
N ILE A 5 -6.25 -13.45 -39.88
CA ILE A 5 -6.96 -12.16 -39.90
C ILE A 5 -6.11 -11.09 -39.21
N ILE A 6 -5.50 -11.41 -38.07
CA ILE A 6 -4.62 -10.49 -37.34
C ILE A 6 -3.32 -10.23 -38.14
N GLU A 7 -2.73 -11.26 -38.74
CA GLU A 7 -1.54 -11.12 -39.61
C GLU A 7 -1.85 -10.32 -40.89
N ASN A 8 -3.02 -10.50 -41.52
CA ASN A 8 -3.41 -9.72 -42.70
C ASN A 8 -3.78 -8.26 -42.37
N ILE A 9 -4.29 -8.00 -41.15
CA ILE A 9 -4.55 -6.65 -40.64
C ILE A 9 -3.23 -5.94 -40.31
N LEU A 10 -2.32 -6.61 -39.60
CA LEU A 10 -1.01 -6.06 -39.24
C LEU A 10 -0.05 -5.96 -40.43
N GLY A 11 -0.17 -6.86 -41.41
CA GLY A 11 0.68 -6.95 -42.61
C GLY A 11 0.31 -6.00 -43.75
N GLY A 12 -0.65 -5.09 -43.57
CA GLY A 12 -0.93 -4.01 -44.52
C GLY A 12 -1.66 -4.40 -45.81
N GLN A 13 -2.04 -5.67 -45.99
CA GLN A 13 -2.78 -6.11 -47.19
C GLN A 13 -4.18 -5.50 -47.30
N ILE A 14 -4.81 -5.12 -46.18
CA ILE A 14 -6.08 -4.39 -46.17
C ILE A 14 -5.88 -2.92 -46.60
N LEU A 15 -4.70 -2.34 -46.33
CA LEU A 15 -4.33 -0.99 -46.74
C LEU A 15 -4.09 -0.87 -48.25
N ALA A 16 -3.63 -1.95 -48.88
CA ALA A 16 -3.33 -2.02 -50.31
C ALA A 16 -4.58 -2.16 -51.21
N LYS A 17 -5.76 -2.51 -50.66
CA LYS A 17 -7.02 -2.47 -51.42
C LYS A 17 -7.33 -1.00 -51.74
N GLY A 18 -7.32 -0.63 -53.02
CA GLY A 18 -7.38 0.75 -53.53
C GLY A 18 -8.53 1.66 -53.06
N SER A 19 -9.51 1.14 -52.31
CA SER A 19 -10.52 1.97 -51.63
C SER A 19 -9.98 2.63 -50.35
N PHE A 20 -9.06 1.99 -49.63
CA PHE A 20 -8.50 2.50 -48.38
C PHE A 20 -7.38 3.53 -48.59
N ILE A 21 -6.64 3.43 -49.72
CA ILE A 21 -5.61 4.40 -50.11
C ILE A 21 -6.19 5.82 -50.30
N ARG A 22 -7.49 5.92 -50.66
CA ARG A 22 -8.20 7.20 -50.79
C ARG A 22 -8.33 7.94 -49.45
N HIS A 23 -8.30 7.22 -48.33
CA HIS A 23 -8.43 7.77 -46.98
C HIS A 23 -7.15 7.64 -46.15
N TRP A 24 -5.98 7.55 -46.79
CA TRP A 24 -4.69 7.37 -46.12
C TRP A 24 -4.45 8.34 -44.93
N ARG A 25 -4.91 9.59 -45.05
CA ARG A 25 -4.85 10.61 -43.98
C ARG A 25 -5.59 10.18 -42.70
N PHE A 26 -6.71 9.48 -42.85
CA PHE A 26 -7.51 8.96 -41.73
C PHE A 26 -6.80 7.80 -41.02
N ILE A 27 -6.13 6.92 -41.77
CA ILE A 27 -5.32 5.85 -41.19
C ILE A 27 -4.15 6.42 -40.39
N LEU A 28 -3.47 7.43 -40.92
CA LEU A 28 -2.37 8.09 -40.21
C LEU A 28 -2.87 8.79 -38.94
N TYR A 29 -4.06 9.38 -38.98
CA TYR A 29 -4.71 9.95 -37.79
C TYR A 29 -4.95 8.91 -36.70
N ILE A 30 -5.53 7.74 -37.05
CA ILE A 30 -5.73 6.65 -36.09
C ILE A 30 -4.40 6.12 -35.56
N PHE A 31 -3.39 5.98 -36.43
CA PHE A 31 -2.07 5.53 -36.01
C PHE A 31 -1.42 6.49 -35.00
N ALA A 32 -1.51 7.79 -35.23
CA ALA A 32 -1.07 8.81 -34.27
C ALA A 32 -1.86 8.72 -32.95
N LEU A 33 -3.17 8.48 -33.00
CA LEU A 33 -4.01 8.30 -31.82
C LEU A 33 -3.60 7.06 -30.99
N VAL A 34 -3.25 5.96 -31.66
CA VAL A 34 -2.78 4.73 -31.01
C VAL A 34 -1.43 4.97 -30.32
N ILE A 35 -0.50 5.65 -30.99
CA ILE A 35 0.79 6.03 -30.38
C ILE A 35 0.57 6.93 -29.16
N LEU A 36 -0.30 7.93 -29.28
CA LEU A 36 -0.67 8.82 -28.18
C LEU A 36 -1.26 8.03 -27.01
N TYR A 37 -2.18 7.10 -27.29
CA TYR A 37 -2.78 6.23 -26.29
C TYR A 37 -1.75 5.39 -25.54
N ILE A 38 -0.81 4.76 -26.28
CA ILE A 38 0.27 3.98 -25.67
C ILE A 38 1.15 4.87 -24.80
N SER A 39 1.48 6.08 -25.26
CA SER A 39 2.29 7.06 -24.52
C SER A 39 1.62 7.49 -23.21
N ILE A 40 0.33 7.86 -23.26
CA ILE A 40 -0.46 8.25 -22.07
C ILE A 40 -0.55 7.06 -21.09
N HIS A 41 -0.89 5.88 -21.59
CA HIS A 41 -1.00 4.68 -20.78
C HIS A 41 0.34 4.34 -20.10
N PHE A 42 1.47 4.52 -20.79
CA PHE A 42 2.78 4.28 -20.21
C PHE A 42 3.11 5.27 -19.09
N GLY A 43 2.78 6.55 -19.28
CA GLY A 43 2.95 7.59 -18.24
C GLY A 43 2.19 7.28 -16.94
N ILE A 44 0.93 6.83 -17.07
CA ILE A 44 0.11 6.44 -15.91
C ILE A 44 0.72 5.27 -15.14
N ARG A 45 1.31 4.31 -15.86
CA ARG A 45 1.91 3.10 -15.26
C ARG A 45 3.08 3.45 -14.33
N ASN A 46 3.94 4.37 -14.74
CA ASN A 46 5.09 4.80 -13.92
C ASN A 46 4.65 5.61 -12.69
N THR A 47 3.65 6.46 -12.83
CA THR A 47 3.12 7.26 -11.71
C THR A 47 2.44 6.37 -10.68
N MET A 48 1.66 5.38 -11.13
CA MET A 48 0.96 4.44 -10.25
C MET A 48 1.95 3.60 -9.42
N GLN A 49 3.05 3.12 -10.03
CA GLN A 49 4.06 2.37 -9.27
C GLN A 49 4.75 3.21 -8.20
N ARG A 50 5.04 4.49 -8.49
CA ARG A 50 5.62 5.40 -7.49
C ARG A 50 4.66 5.69 -6.34
N MET A 51 3.38 5.84 -6.62
CA MET A 51 2.35 6.03 -5.60
C MET A 51 2.27 4.83 -4.64
N ILE A 52 2.26 3.61 -5.19
CA ILE A 52 2.19 2.38 -4.38
C ILE A 52 3.41 2.27 -3.44
N GLN A 53 4.63 2.51 -3.95
CA GLN A 53 5.84 2.46 -3.13
C GLN A 53 5.83 3.52 -2.02
N ASN A 54 5.35 4.72 -2.32
CA ASN A 54 5.28 5.81 -1.34
C ASN A 54 4.21 5.57 -0.26
N GLU A 55 3.11 4.92 -0.61
CA GLU A 55 2.09 4.54 0.36
C GLU A 55 2.59 3.43 1.32
N GLU A 56 3.37 2.48 0.80
CA GLU A 56 3.97 1.43 1.60
C GLU A 56 5.00 1.99 2.61
N THR A 57 5.86 2.92 2.18
CA THR A 57 6.83 3.56 3.09
C THR A 57 6.14 4.39 4.17
N LEU A 58 5.10 5.15 3.84
CA LEU A 58 4.30 5.88 4.82
C LEU A 58 3.61 4.94 5.82
N ARG A 59 3.09 3.80 5.36
CA ARG A 59 2.47 2.80 6.22
C ARG A 59 3.48 2.18 7.19
N ASN A 60 4.68 1.84 6.72
CA ASN A 60 5.75 1.30 7.56
C ASN A 60 6.21 2.33 8.60
N LEU A 61 6.42 3.59 8.19
CA LEU A 61 6.82 4.66 9.09
C LEU A 61 5.78 4.91 10.19
N ARG A 62 4.49 4.88 9.84
CA ARG A 62 3.39 4.99 10.80
C ARG A 62 3.40 3.84 11.82
N SER A 63 3.64 2.62 11.36
CA SER A 63 3.74 1.45 12.23
C SER A 63 4.90 1.57 13.22
N GLU A 64 6.09 1.98 12.74
CA GLU A 64 7.25 2.20 13.59
C GLU A 64 7.03 3.30 14.63
N TYR A 65 6.42 4.42 14.22
CA TYR A 65 6.09 5.52 15.12
C TYR A 65 5.12 5.08 16.22
N MET A 66 4.05 4.35 15.87
CA MET A 66 3.11 3.82 16.88
C MET A 66 3.77 2.82 17.82
N GLY A 67 4.68 1.97 17.32
CA GLY A 67 5.45 1.05 18.16
C GLY A 67 6.35 1.78 19.17
N LYS A 68 7.08 2.80 18.70
CA LYS A 68 7.94 3.64 19.55
C LYS A 68 7.12 4.42 20.59
N TYR A 69 6.01 5.03 20.17
CA TYR A 69 5.10 5.77 21.03
C TYR A 69 4.51 4.89 22.13
N THR A 70 4.01 3.70 21.77
CA THR A 70 3.46 2.74 22.72
C THR A 70 4.51 2.28 23.74
N ARG A 71 5.74 2.05 23.29
CA ARG A 71 6.86 1.69 24.19
C ARG A 71 7.17 2.83 25.17
N LEU A 72 7.18 4.08 24.71
CA LEU A 72 7.40 5.24 25.57
C LEU A 72 6.27 5.42 26.58
N LEU A 73 5.01 5.23 26.16
CA LEU A 73 3.85 5.25 27.06
C LEU A 73 3.94 4.18 28.15
N TYR A 74 4.33 2.95 27.80
CA TYR A 74 4.50 1.87 28.78
C TYR A 74 5.60 2.19 29.80
N THR A 75 6.74 2.74 29.34
CA THR A 75 7.82 3.17 30.24
C THR A 75 7.40 4.36 31.09
N GLY A 76 6.72 5.35 30.51
CA GLY A 76 6.21 6.53 31.22
C GLY A 76 5.17 6.19 32.27
N LYS A 77 4.21 5.30 31.95
CA LYS A 77 3.21 4.82 32.92
C LYS A 77 3.83 4.19 34.15
N ARG A 78 4.95 3.46 34.02
CA ARG A 78 5.64 2.89 35.18
C ARG A 78 6.17 3.99 36.11
N GLY A 79 6.83 5.00 35.55
CA GLY A 79 7.31 6.15 36.33
C GLY A 79 6.19 6.99 36.94
N GLU A 80 5.09 7.17 36.21
CA GLU A 80 3.92 7.93 36.69
C GLU A 80 3.18 7.18 37.82
N ILE A 81 3.08 5.86 37.73
CA ILE A 81 2.54 5.00 38.80
C ILE A 81 3.46 5.04 40.04
N GLU A 82 4.78 4.96 39.86
CA GLU A 82 5.76 5.09 40.95
C GLU A 82 5.67 6.46 41.65
N GLN A 83 5.48 7.55 40.89
CA GLN A 83 5.26 8.88 41.44
C GLN A 83 3.94 8.98 42.21
N LEU A 84 2.83 8.50 41.62
CA LEU A 84 1.52 8.47 42.27
C LEU A 84 1.52 7.64 43.57
N LEU A 85 2.24 6.52 43.61
CA LEU A 85 2.41 5.70 44.81
C LEU A 85 3.18 6.45 45.92
N LYS A 86 4.21 7.21 45.52
CA LYS A 86 5.04 8.01 46.44
C LYS A 86 4.25 9.20 47.01
N ASP A 87 3.48 9.89 46.18
CA ASP A 87 2.67 11.06 46.57
C ASP A 87 1.50 10.67 47.50
N ASN A 88 0.91 9.48 47.31
CA ASN A 88 -0.17 8.97 48.17
C ASN A 88 0.32 8.26 49.44
N SER A 89 1.63 8.27 49.73
CA SER A 89 2.24 7.64 50.92
C SER A 89 1.86 6.16 51.11
N LEU A 90 1.53 5.47 50.02
CA LEU A 90 1.23 4.05 50.01
C LEU A 90 2.54 3.29 49.82
N ASN A 91 3.05 2.64 50.87
CA ASN A 91 4.20 1.73 50.79
C ASN A 91 3.83 0.41 50.07
N LEU A 92 3.26 0.51 48.86
CA LEU A 92 3.01 -0.63 47.99
C LEU A 92 4.24 -0.83 47.10
N THR A 93 5.14 -1.69 47.56
CA THR A 93 6.24 -2.22 46.76
C THR A 93 5.71 -3.29 45.81
N ASP A 94 6.33 -3.41 44.63
CA ASP A 94 6.02 -4.46 43.66
C ASP A 94 5.98 -5.84 44.37
N PRO A 95 4.85 -6.58 44.29
CA PRO A 95 4.71 -7.85 45.00
C PRO A 95 5.73 -8.86 44.47
N ARG A 96 6.72 -9.20 45.30
CA ARG A 96 7.75 -10.21 44.98
C ARG A 96 7.20 -11.64 44.94
N THR A 97 6.02 -11.86 45.49
CA THR A 97 5.36 -13.16 45.57
C THR A 97 4.15 -13.21 44.62
N PRO A 98 4.09 -14.20 43.73
CA PRO A 98 2.95 -14.36 42.83
C PRO A 98 1.67 -14.67 43.62
N PRO A 99 0.49 -14.20 43.17
CA PRO A 99 -0.76 -14.43 43.86
C PRO A 99 -1.11 -15.92 43.85
N VAL A 100 -1.35 -16.48 45.04
CA VAL A 100 -1.71 -17.88 45.24
C VAL A 100 -3.23 -17.99 45.37
N ARG A 101 -3.85 -18.98 44.71
CA ARG A 101 -5.28 -19.27 44.88
C ARG A 101 -5.53 -19.73 46.32
N VAL A 102 -6.23 -18.90 47.10
CA VAL A 102 -6.73 -19.29 48.41
C VAL A 102 -7.94 -20.20 48.18
N LYS A 103 -7.83 -21.48 48.52
CA LYS A 103 -8.99 -22.36 48.65
C LYS A 103 -9.49 -22.20 50.08
N LEU A 104 -10.69 -21.66 50.24
CA LEU A 104 -11.43 -21.72 51.51
C LEU A 104 -11.97 -23.14 51.60
N GLU A 105 -11.47 -23.93 52.55
CA GLU A 105 -12.22 -25.08 53.06
C GLU A 105 -13.25 -24.51 54.03
N GLU A 106 -14.54 -24.64 53.69
CA GLU A 106 -15.63 -24.41 54.65
C GLU A 106 -15.65 -25.61 55.61
N ASP A 107 -15.51 -25.32 56.90
CA ASP A 107 -15.68 -26.25 58.03
C ASP A 107 -17.15 -26.70 58.20
#